data_AF-A0A958HED1-F1
#
_entry.id   AF-A0A958HED1-F1
#
_cell.length_a   1.000
_cell.length_b   1.000
_cell.length_c   1.000
_cell.angle_alpha   90.00
_cell.angle_beta   90.00
_cell.angle_gamma   90.00
#
_symmetry.space_group_name_H-M   'P 1'
#
loop_
_entity.id
_entity.type
_entity.pdbx_description
1 polymer ?
#
loop_
_entity_poly.entity_id
_entity_poly.type
_entity_poly.pdbx_seq_one_letter_code
_entity_poly.pdbx_strand_id
1 'polypeptide(L)'
;MSRFPISYRDNPNYDAGGADAPRLLASIDLSPYGIDGRVTDLPVHVQTADAGAAQDFYTAWIAGLPLENGSLDGLSGLVDVFMKALARQERLPRYMFHVGDRAWPIYQLQGELIARYPGGPVFAAPSVAELWIALANHFKHIGRIASRRDLEISFFSQADLQIYAPDFSLRFPTADDIPVFAFTNGHGPEVMAPVGSQTLRLPIQQGSEVLTMYRLVGDLLVQGGRLKSMYDMSIRKLATARWDEVRAFLRPT
;
A
#
# COMPACT_ATOMS: atom_id res chain seq x y z
N MET A 1 -28.20 -0.62 11.30
CA MET A 1 -26.89 -1.06 10.76
C MET A 1 -25.87 -0.01 11.15
N SER A 2 -24.75 -0.42 11.74
CA SER A 2 -23.65 0.53 12.03
C SER A 2 -23.12 1.13 10.71
N ARG A 3 -22.64 2.38 10.76
CA ARG A 3 -21.95 3.08 9.66
C ARG A 3 -20.59 3.54 10.18
N PHE A 4 -19.57 3.57 9.32
CA PHE A 4 -18.30 4.22 9.67
C PHE A 4 -18.55 5.73 9.84
N PRO A 5 -18.20 6.36 10.97
CA PRO A 5 -18.25 7.80 11.13
C PRO A 5 -17.20 8.45 10.23
N ILE A 6 -17.65 9.31 9.33
CA ILE A 6 -16.80 10.03 8.37
C ILE A 6 -16.92 11.52 8.66
N SER A 7 -15.78 12.20 8.78
CA SER A 7 -15.69 13.65 8.93
C SER A 7 -14.79 14.22 7.84
N TYR A 8 -15.15 15.38 7.31
CA TYR A 8 -14.41 16.07 6.27
C TYR A 8 -13.76 17.34 6.82
N ARG A 9 -12.57 17.66 6.32
CA ARG A 9 -11.89 18.95 6.54
C ARG A 9 -11.26 19.45 5.26
N ASP A 10 -11.07 20.76 5.17
CA ASP A 10 -10.31 21.35 4.06
C ASP A 10 -8.87 20.81 4.05
N ASN A 11 -8.35 20.54 2.86
CA ASN A 11 -6.96 20.20 2.69
C ASN A 11 -6.12 21.49 2.82
N PRO A 12 -5.24 21.63 3.83
CA PRO A 12 -4.44 22.84 4.00
C PRO A 12 -3.45 23.09 2.86
N ASN A 13 -3.15 22.06 2.06
CA ASN A 13 -2.26 22.12 0.90
C ASN A 13 -3.03 22.27 -0.42
N TYR A 14 -4.34 22.52 -0.40
CA TYR A 14 -5.12 22.71 -1.61
C TYR A 14 -4.72 24.02 -2.30
N ASP A 15 -4.30 23.91 -3.56
CA ASP A 15 -4.08 25.04 -4.47
C ASP A 15 -5.12 24.97 -5.59
N ALA A 16 -5.95 26.00 -5.71
CA ALA A 16 -7.00 26.10 -6.73
C ALA A 16 -6.43 26.13 -8.17
N GLY A 17 -5.13 26.42 -8.34
CA GLY A 17 -4.44 26.33 -9.63
C GLY A 17 -3.90 24.93 -9.97
N GLY A 18 -3.94 23.99 -9.03
CA GLY A 18 -3.50 22.61 -9.24
C GLY A 18 -4.61 21.75 -9.82
N ALA A 19 -4.44 21.25 -11.04
CA ALA A 19 -5.47 20.51 -11.77
C ALA A 19 -5.96 19.21 -11.08
N ASP A 20 -5.21 18.67 -10.12
CA ASP A 20 -5.50 17.38 -9.46
C ASP A 20 -5.33 17.40 -7.93
N ALA A 21 -5.27 18.58 -7.29
CA ALA A 21 -5.11 18.63 -5.83
C ALA A 21 -6.45 18.27 -5.12
N PRO A 22 -6.47 17.33 -4.15
CA PRO A 22 -7.67 17.04 -3.39
C PRO A 22 -8.05 18.27 -2.57
N ARG A 23 -9.31 18.70 -2.66
CA ARG A 23 -9.81 19.88 -1.94
C ARG A 23 -10.12 19.56 -0.49
N LEU A 24 -10.55 18.33 -0.21
CA LEU A 24 -10.96 17.87 1.10
C LEU A 24 -10.16 16.63 1.52
N LEU A 25 -10.03 16.44 2.83
CA LEU A 25 -9.53 15.22 3.45
C LEU A 25 -10.63 14.61 4.34
N ALA A 26 -10.94 13.34 4.11
CA ALA A 26 -11.85 12.57 4.93
C ALA A 26 -11.09 11.79 6.01
N SER A 27 -11.63 11.80 7.22
CA SER A 27 -11.20 10.91 8.30
C SER A 27 -12.30 9.93 8.66
N ILE A 28 -11.94 8.65 8.80
CA ILE A 28 -12.90 7.54 8.99
C ILE A 28 -12.55 6.80 10.28
N ASP A 29 -13.47 6.80 11.24
CA ASP A 29 -13.34 5.99 12.46
C ASP A 29 -13.73 4.53 12.17
N LEU A 30 -12.78 3.61 12.35
CA LEU A 30 -12.95 2.19 12.02
C LEU A 30 -13.49 1.36 13.21
N SER A 31 -13.51 1.95 14.41
CA SER A 31 -13.89 1.27 15.65
C SER A 31 -15.28 0.63 15.66
N PRO A 32 -16.32 1.15 14.96
CA PRO A 32 -17.64 0.52 14.97
C PRO A 32 -17.72 -0.84 14.28
N TYR A 33 -16.63 -1.31 13.71
CA TYR A 33 -16.48 -2.63 13.07
C TYR A 33 -15.38 -3.48 13.71
N GLY A 34 -14.93 -3.11 14.92
CA GLY A 34 -13.87 -3.83 15.63
C GLY A 34 -12.48 -3.68 15.02
N ILE A 35 -12.33 -2.80 14.01
CA ILE A 35 -11.04 -2.53 13.38
C ILE A 35 -10.34 -1.45 14.20
N ASP A 36 -9.18 -1.80 14.75
CA ASP A 36 -8.33 -0.83 15.45
C ASP A 36 -7.77 0.21 14.47
N GLY A 37 -7.99 1.49 14.77
CA GLY A 37 -7.38 2.61 14.08
C GLY A 37 -8.36 3.55 13.39
N ARG A 38 -7.79 4.48 12.63
CA ARG A 38 -8.52 5.54 11.92
C ARG A 38 -7.85 5.78 10.58
N VAL A 39 -8.66 5.96 9.53
CA VAL A 39 -8.18 6.57 8.28
C VAL A 39 -8.09 8.06 8.54
N THR A 40 -6.92 8.67 8.39
CA THR A 40 -6.71 10.07 8.78
C THR A 40 -6.90 11.02 7.60
N ASP A 41 -6.52 10.58 6.40
CA ASP A 41 -6.29 11.46 5.25
C ASP A 41 -6.73 10.81 3.94
N LEU A 42 -7.99 10.35 3.86
CA LEU A 42 -8.55 9.91 2.57
C LEU A 42 -8.75 11.14 1.65
N PRO A 43 -8.06 11.23 0.50
CA PRO A 43 -8.20 12.37 -0.40
C PRO A 43 -9.58 12.41 -1.05
N VAL A 44 -10.18 13.61 -1.07
CA VAL A 44 -11.47 13.86 -1.72
C VAL A 44 -11.33 15.03 -2.69
N HIS A 45 -11.55 14.74 -3.96
CA HIS A 45 -11.50 15.70 -5.05
C HIS A 45 -12.90 16.28 -5.27
N VAL A 46 -12.96 17.56 -5.60
CA VAL A 46 -14.22 18.29 -5.80
C VAL A 46 -14.19 18.90 -7.18
N GLN A 47 -15.04 18.40 -8.07
CA GLN A 47 -15.26 19.01 -9.37
C GLN A 47 -16.49 19.91 -9.24
N THR A 48 -16.25 21.22 -9.29
CA THR A 48 -17.34 22.20 -9.25
C THR A 48 -17.96 22.27 -10.64
N ALA A 49 -19.28 22.21 -10.72
CA ALA A 49 -19.98 22.40 -11.98
C ALA A 49 -19.75 23.81 -12.53
N ASP A 50 -19.42 23.93 -13.83
CA ASP A 50 -19.44 25.22 -14.53
C ASP A 50 -20.84 25.84 -14.49
N ALA A 51 -20.93 27.16 -14.68
CA ALA A 51 -22.18 27.91 -14.72
C ALA A 51 -23.14 27.36 -15.80
N GLY A 52 -23.96 26.38 -15.43
CA GLY A 52 -24.85 25.64 -16.33
C GLY A 52 -25.03 24.16 -15.97
N ALA A 53 -24.10 23.55 -15.22
CA ALA A 53 -24.28 22.22 -14.63
C ALA A 53 -24.82 22.33 -13.19
N ALA A 54 -25.64 21.36 -12.78
CA ALA A 54 -26.52 21.50 -11.61
C ALA A 54 -25.92 21.07 -10.26
N GLN A 55 -24.74 20.43 -10.23
CA GLN A 55 -24.25 19.83 -8.99
C GLN A 55 -22.72 19.62 -8.98
N ASP A 56 -22.10 19.89 -7.84
CA ASP A 56 -20.70 19.54 -7.55
C ASP A 56 -20.56 18.01 -7.46
N PHE A 57 -19.44 17.46 -7.94
CA PHE A 57 -19.09 16.05 -7.79
C PHE A 57 -17.95 15.87 -6.81
N TYR A 58 -18.11 14.91 -5.90
CA TYR A 58 -17.13 14.54 -4.89
C TYR A 58 -16.61 13.15 -5.19
N THR A 59 -15.30 13.02 -5.37
CA THR A 59 -14.66 11.75 -5.75
C THR A 59 -13.57 11.39 -4.74
N ALA A 60 -13.62 10.16 -4.23
CA ALA A 60 -12.58 9.56 -3.43
C ALA A 60 -12.13 8.26 -4.09
N TRP A 61 -10.83 8.00 -4.11
CA TRP A 61 -10.29 6.73 -4.59
C TRP A 61 -10.10 5.81 -3.40
N ILE A 62 -10.55 4.57 -3.49
CA ILE A 62 -10.25 3.53 -2.49
C ILE A 62 -9.75 2.31 -3.25
N ALA A 63 -8.55 1.84 -2.91
CA ALA A 63 -7.92 0.72 -3.60
C ALA A 63 -7.88 0.88 -5.13
N GLY A 64 -7.68 2.12 -5.62
CA GLY A 64 -7.66 2.44 -7.05
C GLY A 64 -9.04 2.54 -7.71
N LEU A 65 -10.13 2.31 -6.97
CA LEU A 65 -11.50 2.44 -7.49
C LEU A 65 -12.07 3.83 -7.15
N PRO A 66 -12.53 4.60 -8.16
CA PRO A 66 -13.18 5.88 -7.91
C PRO A 66 -14.59 5.67 -7.36
N LEU A 67 -14.87 6.29 -6.20
CA LEU A 67 -16.21 6.41 -5.63
C LEU A 67 -16.65 7.86 -5.80
N GLU A 68 -17.73 8.07 -6.53
CA GLU A 68 -18.19 9.40 -6.91
C GLU A 68 -19.65 9.62 -6.52
N ASN A 69 -19.96 10.80 -6.00
CA ASN A 69 -21.33 11.21 -5.71
C ASN A 69 -21.50 12.73 -5.79
N GLY A 70 -22.73 13.19 -6.05
CA GLY A 70 -23.07 14.62 -6.06
C GLY A 70 -23.17 15.27 -4.67
N SER A 71 -22.89 14.53 -3.60
CA SER A 71 -22.92 15.04 -2.23
C SER A 71 -21.92 14.29 -1.33
N LEU A 72 -21.43 14.96 -0.29
CA LEU A 72 -20.55 14.34 0.71
C LEU A 72 -21.25 13.21 1.49
N ASP A 73 -22.53 13.33 1.82
CA ASP A 73 -23.28 12.26 2.51
C ASP A 73 -23.46 11.03 1.61
N GLY A 74 -23.78 11.24 0.34
CA GLY A 74 -23.85 10.17 -0.64
C GLY A 74 -22.49 9.49 -0.85
N LEU A 75 -21.40 10.27 -0.93
CA LEU A 75 -20.04 9.74 -0.98
C LEU A 75 -19.71 8.93 0.28
N SER A 76 -20.04 9.45 1.47
CA SER A 76 -19.90 8.72 2.74
C SER A 76 -20.61 7.37 2.72
N GLY A 77 -21.83 7.32 2.16
CA GLY A 77 -22.57 6.09 1.96
C GLY A 77 -21.86 5.07 1.06
N LEU A 78 -21.29 5.52 -0.06
CA LEU A 78 -20.50 4.66 -0.95
C LEU A 78 -19.22 4.15 -0.27
N VAL A 79 -18.51 5.01 0.43
CA VAL A 79 -17.30 4.66 1.19
C VAL A 79 -17.63 3.62 2.25
N ASP A 80 -18.71 3.79 3.02
CA ASP A 80 -19.14 2.83 4.05
C ASP A 80 -19.45 1.45 3.45
N VAL A 81 -20.19 1.39 2.34
CA VAL A 81 -20.51 0.13 1.64
C VAL A 81 -19.24 -0.54 1.13
N PHE A 82 -18.33 0.22 0.53
CA PHE A 82 -17.08 -0.31 0.00
C PHE A 82 -16.18 -0.85 1.12
N MET A 83 -16.02 -0.09 2.19
CA MET A 83 -15.20 -0.47 3.34
C MET A 83 -15.74 -1.73 4.03
N LYS A 84 -17.07 -1.88 4.14
CA LYS A 84 -17.71 -3.12 4.60
C LYS A 84 -17.38 -4.33 3.73
N ALA A 85 -17.37 -4.16 2.41
CA ALA A 85 -17.05 -5.23 1.48
C ALA A 85 -15.56 -5.61 1.53
N LEU A 86 -14.70 -4.63 1.81
CA LEU A 86 -13.25 -4.81 1.91
C LEU A 86 -12.83 -5.44 3.26
N ALA A 87 -13.51 -5.07 4.34
CA ALA A 87 -13.22 -5.58 5.67
C ALA A 87 -13.55 -7.07 5.81
N ARG A 88 -12.64 -7.83 6.44
CA ARG A 88 -12.88 -9.23 6.82
C ARG A 88 -12.37 -9.49 8.22
N GLN A 89 -13.17 -10.17 9.03
CA GLN A 89 -12.83 -10.51 10.41
C GLN A 89 -12.28 -9.29 11.18
N GLU A 90 -12.99 -8.16 11.10
CA GLU A 90 -12.64 -6.93 11.81
C GLU A 90 -11.25 -6.37 11.42
N ARG A 91 -10.81 -6.63 10.18
CA ARG A 91 -9.56 -6.12 9.63
C ARG A 91 -9.70 -5.64 8.19
N LEU A 92 -8.94 -4.59 7.87
CA LEU A 92 -8.67 -4.19 6.50
C LEU A 92 -7.51 -5.02 5.93
N PRO A 93 -7.40 -5.09 4.59
CA PRO A 93 -6.23 -5.69 3.94
C PRO A 93 -4.95 -4.98 4.38
N ARG A 94 -3.84 -5.72 4.35
CA ARG A 94 -2.50 -5.17 4.51
C ARG A 94 -1.76 -5.07 3.18
N TYR A 95 -2.06 -5.98 2.27
CA TYR A 95 -1.53 -5.99 0.91
C TYR A 95 -2.64 -6.36 -0.07
N MET A 96 -2.36 -6.16 -1.34
CA MET A 96 -3.16 -6.64 -2.47
C MET A 96 -2.23 -7.45 -3.37
N PHE A 97 -2.70 -8.58 -3.91
CA PHE A 97 -2.00 -9.23 -5.02
C PHE A 97 -2.77 -9.02 -6.32
N HIS A 98 -2.04 -8.87 -7.41
CA HIS A 98 -2.59 -8.59 -8.74
C HIS A 98 -2.26 -9.74 -9.69
N VAL A 99 -3.26 -10.12 -10.50
CA VAL A 99 -3.09 -11.04 -11.62
C VAL A 99 -3.82 -10.45 -12.81
N GLY A 100 -3.07 -9.92 -13.78
CA GLY A 100 -3.60 -9.03 -14.81
C GLY A 100 -4.26 -7.80 -14.16
N ASP A 101 -5.41 -7.39 -14.68
CA ASP A 101 -6.11 -6.18 -14.21
C ASP A 101 -6.93 -6.36 -12.93
N ARG A 102 -6.82 -7.51 -12.27
CA ARG A 102 -7.61 -7.84 -11.08
C ARG A 102 -6.73 -7.88 -9.84
N ALA A 103 -7.25 -7.31 -8.76
CA ALA A 103 -6.61 -7.27 -7.46
C ALA A 103 -7.43 -8.04 -6.42
N TRP A 104 -6.75 -8.70 -5.49
CA TRP A 104 -7.38 -9.38 -4.36
C TRP A 104 -6.68 -9.07 -3.05
N PRO A 105 -7.45 -8.95 -1.95
CA PRO A 105 -6.91 -8.57 -0.66
C PRO A 105 -6.14 -9.69 0.04
N ILE A 106 -5.08 -9.27 0.73
CA ILE A 106 -4.27 -10.07 1.65
C ILE A 106 -4.45 -9.48 3.05
N TYR A 107 -4.89 -10.30 4.00
CA TYR A 107 -5.15 -9.88 5.38
C TYR A 107 -4.07 -10.41 6.32
N GLN A 108 -3.76 -9.65 7.36
CA GLN A 108 -2.95 -10.16 8.47
C GLN A 108 -3.88 -10.75 9.54
N LEU A 109 -3.79 -12.06 9.77
CA LEU A 109 -4.61 -12.78 10.75
C LEU A 109 -3.70 -13.69 11.60
N GLN A 110 -3.78 -13.56 12.93
CA GLN A 110 -3.04 -14.41 13.89
C GLN A 110 -1.52 -14.53 13.63
N GLY A 111 -0.89 -13.46 13.13
CA GLY A 111 0.55 -13.46 12.83
C GLY A 111 0.92 -13.97 11.43
N GLU A 112 -0.06 -14.41 10.63
CA GLU A 112 0.15 -14.83 9.25
C GLU A 112 -0.55 -13.89 8.26
N LEU A 113 -0.04 -13.85 7.03
CA LEU A 113 -0.69 -13.22 5.89
C LEU A 113 -1.53 -14.26 5.16
N ILE A 114 -2.81 -13.97 5.03
CA ILE A 114 -3.80 -14.86 4.43
C ILE A 114 -4.40 -14.22 3.18
N ALA A 115 -4.40 -14.97 2.10
CA ALA A 115 -4.98 -14.58 0.81
C ALA A 115 -5.92 -15.68 0.31
N ARG A 116 -7.01 -15.27 -0.36
CA ARG A 116 -7.93 -16.21 -1.00
C ARG A 116 -8.32 -15.72 -2.38
N TYR A 117 -8.01 -16.54 -3.38
CA TYR A 117 -8.53 -16.37 -4.73
C TYR A 117 -9.95 -16.96 -4.83
N PRO A 118 -10.93 -16.27 -5.44
CA PRO A 118 -12.29 -16.81 -5.60
C PRO A 118 -12.29 -18.17 -6.30
N GLY A 119 -12.88 -19.18 -5.66
CA GLY A 119 -12.89 -20.56 -6.16
C GLY A 119 -11.55 -21.31 -6.05
N GLY A 120 -10.49 -20.68 -5.51
CA GLY A 120 -9.19 -21.28 -5.29
C GLY A 120 -8.92 -21.67 -3.82
N PRO A 121 -7.72 -22.20 -3.53
CA PRO A 121 -7.30 -22.51 -2.17
C PRO A 121 -7.09 -21.24 -1.33
N VAL A 122 -7.00 -21.42 -0.02
CA VAL A 122 -6.52 -20.40 0.90
C VAL A 122 -5.00 -20.51 0.98
N PHE A 123 -4.32 -19.37 0.86
CA PHE A 123 -2.88 -19.24 1.03
C PHE A 123 -2.60 -18.57 2.36
N ALA A 124 -1.68 -19.12 3.13
CA ALA A 124 -1.20 -18.55 4.38
C ALA A 124 0.33 -18.61 4.40
N ALA A 125 0.97 -17.54 4.85
CA ALA A 125 2.42 -17.50 5.04
C ALA A 125 2.80 -16.46 6.10
N PRO A 126 3.93 -16.64 6.81
CA PRO A 126 4.39 -15.69 7.83
C PRO A 126 4.92 -14.36 7.23
N SER A 127 5.27 -14.35 5.94
CA SER A 127 5.85 -13.18 5.27
C SER A 127 5.24 -12.95 3.88
N VAL A 128 5.27 -11.70 3.42
CA VAL A 128 4.72 -11.31 2.11
C VAL A 128 5.50 -11.97 0.96
N ALA A 129 6.80 -12.18 1.14
CA ALA A 129 7.67 -12.79 0.15
C ALA A 129 7.35 -14.29 -0.05
N GLU A 130 7.13 -15.02 1.05
CA GLU A 130 6.70 -16.42 1.00
C GLU A 130 5.29 -16.56 0.41
N LEU A 131 4.37 -15.67 0.80
CA LEU A 131 3.02 -15.65 0.25
C LEU A 131 3.03 -15.38 -1.27
N TRP A 132 3.87 -14.44 -1.72
CA TRP A 132 4.05 -14.12 -3.14
C TRP A 132 4.47 -15.35 -3.94
N ILE A 133 5.45 -16.12 -3.47
CA ILE A 133 5.83 -17.38 -4.12
C ILE A 133 4.64 -18.32 -4.21
N ALA A 134 3.97 -18.56 -3.09
CA ALA A 134 2.91 -19.56 -3.01
C ALA A 134 1.80 -19.23 -4.03
N LEU A 135 1.41 -17.96 -4.10
CA LEU A 135 0.48 -17.44 -5.09
C LEU A 135 1.03 -17.59 -6.51
N ALA A 136 2.24 -17.11 -6.78
CA ALA A 136 2.83 -17.12 -8.11
C ALA A 136 3.03 -18.54 -8.67
N ASN A 137 3.42 -19.50 -7.82
CA ASN A 137 3.51 -20.90 -8.18
C ASN A 137 2.14 -21.49 -8.52
N HIS A 138 1.13 -21.20 -7.70
CA HIS A 138 -0.22 -21.67 -7.97
C HIS A 138 -0.76 -21.10 -9.28
N PHE A 139 -0.73 -19.78 -9.47
CA PHE A 139 -1.24 -19.14 -10.68
C PHE A 139 -0.50 -19.58 -11.94
N LYS A 140 0.80 -19.86 -11.83
CA LYS A 140 1.57 -20.46 -12.93
C LYS A 140 1.10 -21.90 -13.21
N HIS A 141 0.90 -22.71 -12.18
CA HIS A 141 0.43 -24.08 -12.31
C HIS A 141 -0.95 -24.18 -12.96
N ILE A 142 -1.88 -23.29 -12.60
CA ILE A 142 -3.22 -23.24 -13.20
C ILE A 142 -3.29 -22.43 -14.51
N GLY A 143 -2.14 -22.01 -15.06
CA GLY A 143 -2.05 -21.35 -16.36
C GLY A 143 -2.63 -19.92 -16.42
N ARG A 144 -2.75 -19.23 -15.29
CA ARG A 144 -3.24 -17.84 -15.22
C ARG A 144 -2.14 -16.81 -15.44
N ILE A 145 -0.89 -17.18 -15.18
CA ILE A 145 0.31 -16.39 -15.47
C ILE A 145 1.34 -17.25 -16.17
N ALA A 146 2.14 -16.67 -17.07
CA ALA A 146 3.22 -17.38 -17.75
C ALA A 146 4.49 -17.40 -16.89
N SER A 147 4.72 -16.30 -16.15
CA SER A 147 5.87 -16.07 -15.31
C SER A 147 5.45 -15.64 -13.92
N ARG A 148 6.26 -15.97 -12.90
CA ARG A 148 6.04 -15.44 -11.53
C ARG A 148 6.06 -13.91 -11.51
N ARG A 149 6.73 -13.28 -12.48
CA ARG A 149 6.80 -11.82 -12.61
C ARG A 149 5.47 -11.17 -12.98
N ASP A 150 4.52 -11.94 -13.52
CA ASP A 150 3.20 -11.43 -13.90
C ASP A 150 2.25 -11.35 -12.69
N LEU A 151 2.73 -11.76 -11.50
CA LEU A 151 2.04 -11.55 -10.23
C LEU A 151 2.73 -10.43 -9.46
N GLU A 152 1.96 -9.40 -9.13
CA GLU A 152 2.42 -8.25 -8.38
C GLU A 152 1.81 -8.25 -6.98
N ILE A 153 2.54 -7.71 -6.01
CA ILE A 153 2.02 -7.41 -4.69
C ILE A 153 2.24 -5.94 -4.40
N SER A 154 1.19 -5.33 -3.88
CA SER A 154 1.16 -3.92 -3.53
C SER A 154 0.76 -3.77 -2.07
N PHE A 155 1.26 -2.74 -1.41
CA PHE A 155 0.89 -2.39 -0.04
C PHE A 155 -0.45 -1.67 -0.02
N PHE A 156 -1.35 -2.05 0.89
CA PHE A 156 -2.60 -1.32 1.13
C PHE A 156 -2.41 -0.43 2.35
N SER A 157 -2.39 0.88 2.14
CA SER A 157 -2.22 1.85 3.21
C SER A 157 -3.55 2.12 3.90
N GLN A 158 -3.61 1.93 5.21
CA GLN A 158 -4.81 2.25 5.99
C GLN A 158 -4.93 3.74 6.32
N ALA A 159 -3.90 4.55 6.04
CA ALA A 159 -3.91 5.98 6.32
C ALA A 159 -4.79 6.75 5.32
N ASP A 160 -4.78 6.34 4.07
CA ASP A 160 -5.40 6.99 2.90
C ASP A 160 -6.17 6.01 1.99
N LEU A 161 -6.21 4.73 2.36
CA LEU A 161 -6.87 3.64 1.64
C LEU A 161 -6.39 3.43 0.20
N GLN A 162 -5.15 3.82 -0.11
CA GLN A 162 -4.54 3.62 -1.42
C GLN A 162 -3.71 2.35 -1.50
N ILE A 163 -3.42 1.94 -2.74
CA ILE A 163 -2.53 0.83 -3.06
C ILE A 163 -1.21 1.40 -3.59
N TYR A 164 -0.11 0.90 -3.02
CA TYR A 164 1.24 1.33 -3.34
C TYR A 164 2.05 0.16 -3.90
N ALA A 165 2.50 0.28 -5.14
CA ALA A 165 3.42 -0.68 -5.74
C ALA A 165 4.80 -0.62 -5.03
N PRO A 166 5.61 -1.68 -5.10
CA PRO A 166 6.98 -1.64 -4.59
C PRO A 166 7.81 -0.57 -5.32
N ASP A 167 8.47 0.31 -4.56
CA ASP A 167 9.44 1.30 -5.07
C ASP A 167 10.75 0.62 -5.48
N PHE A 168 11.18 -0.36 -4.69
CA PHE A 168 12.32 -1.23 -5.01
C PHE A 168 12.21 -2.56 -4.28
N SER A 169 13.20 -3.43 -4.46
CA SER A 169 13.29 -4.68 -3.72
C SER A 169 14.72 -4.96 -3.25
N LEU A 170 14.84 -5.59 -2.10
CA LEU A 170 16.11 -6.02 -1.52
C LEU A 170 16.27 -7.52 -1.75
N ARG A 171 17.24 -7.89 -2.58
CA ARG A 171 17.51 -9.28 -2.95
C ARG A 171 18.72 -9.83 -2.23
N PHE A 172 18.64 -11.08 -1.79
CA PHE A 172 19.76 -11.80 -1.20
C PHE A 172 19.73 -13.30 -1.57
N PRO A 173 20.81 -14.07 -1.35
CA PRO A 173 20.96 -15.39 -1.97
C PRO A 173 20.04 -16.48 -1.43
N THR A 174 19.63 -16.35 -0.17
CA THR A 174 18.99 -17.44 0.61
C THR A 174 17.48 -17.33 0.67
N ALA A 175 16.87 -16.26 0.15
CA ALA A 175 15.42 -16.12 0.08
C ALA A 175 14.99 -15.13 -1.00
N ASP A 176 13.68 -14.89 -1.06
CA ASP A 176 13.08 -14.00 -2.03
C ASP A 176 13.29 -12.52 -1.72
N ASP A 177 13.15 -11.74 -2.78
CA ASP A 177 13.30 -10.31 -2.75
C ASP A 177 12.27 -9.71 -1.74
N ILE A 178 12.76 -8.91 -0.79
CA ILE A 178 11.90 -8.15 0.15
C ILE A 178 11.43 -6.88 -0.58
N PRO A 179 10.12 -6.70 -0.82
CA PRO A 179 9.63 -5.49 -1.45
C PRO A 179 9.71 -4.31 -0.47
N VAL A 180 10.10 -3.15 -0.97
CA VAL A 180 10.06 -1.89 -0.22
C VAL A 180 9.04 -0.97 -0.89
N PHE A 181 8.12 -0.44 -0.10
CA PHE A 181 7.00 0.37 -0.57
C PHE A 181 7.22 1.83 -0.16
N ALA A 182 7.19 2.75 -1.12
CA ALA A 182 7.08 4.18 -0.84
C ALA A 182 5.60 4.55 -0.78
N PHE A 183 5.20 5.26 0.27
CA PHE A 183 3.82 5.70 0.45
C PHE A 183 3.76 6.99 1.25
N THR A 184 2.63 7.70 1.17
CA THR A 184 2.41 8.92 1.95
C THR A 184 1.33 8.66 2.99
N ASN A 185 1.54 9.19 4.19
CA ASN A 185 0.55 9.17 5.26
C ASN A 185 0.46 10.55 5.93
N GLY A 186 -0.38 10.69 6.97
CA GLY A 186 -0.57 11.95 7.70
C GLY A 186 0.69 12.53 8.37
N HIS A 187 1.78 11.77 8.49
CA HIS A 187 3.08 12.20 9.01
C HIS A 187 4.10 12.53 7.90
N GLY A 188 3.72 12.32 6.64
CA GLY A 188 4.57 12.59 5.47
C GLY A 188 4.90 11.34 4.66
N PRO A 189 5.80 11.49 3.67
CA PRO A 189 6.24 10.39 2.82
C PRO A 189 7.21 9.45 3.57
N GLU A 190 6.96 8.15 3.49
CA GLU A 190 7.73 7.09 4.14
C GLU A 190 8.06 5.96 3.16
N VAL A 191 9.12 5.20 3.47
CA VAL A 191 9.37 3.88 2.90
C VAL A 191 9.16 2.80 3.96
N MET A 192 8.61 1.66 3.55
CA MET A 192 8.35 0.52 4.43
C MET A 192 8.84 -0.79 3.84
N ALA A 193 9.53 -1.59 4.66
CA ALA A 193 9.98 -2.92 4.31
C ALA A 193 9.44 -3.97 5.31
N PRO A 194 8.72 -5.00 4.86
CA PRO A 194 8.31 -6.13 5.69
C PRO A 194 9.41 -7.19 5.75
N VAL A 195 10.04 -7.36 6.92
CA VAL A 195 11.10 -8.34 7.14
C VAL A 195 10.60 -9.41 8.11
N GLY A 196 10.15 -10.54 7.57
CA GLY A 196 9.47 -11.57 8.37
C GLY A 196 8.18 -11.01 9.00
N SER A 197 8.06 -11.10 10.32
CA SER A 197 6.94 -10.53 11.09
C SER A 197 7.13 -9.05 11.45
N GLN A 198 8.32 -8.48 11.21
CA GLN A 198 8.63 -7.09 11.50
C GLN A 198 8.35 -6.19 10.30
N THR A 199 8.09 -4.91 10.57
CA THR A 199 7.94 -3.89 9.55
C THR A 199 8.81 -2.71 9.92
N LEU A 200 9.79 -2.43 9.07
CA LEU A 200 10.65 -1.26 9.19
C LEU A 200 10.02 -0.10 8.42
N ARG A 201 10.10 1.10 8.99
CA ARG A 201 9.64 2.34 8.36
C ARG A 201 10.69 3.43 8.51
N LEU A 202 10.88 4.21 7.46
CA LEU A 202 11.77 5.38 7.47
C LEU A 202 11.08 6.53 6.71
N PRO A 203 11.24 7.79 7.15
CA PRO A 203 10.85 8.92 6.34
C PRO A 203 11.65 8.96 5.03
N ILE A 204 11.04 9.41 3.95
CA ILE A 204 11.73 9.63 2.67
C ILE A 204 12.64 10.87 2.79
N GLN A 205 13.92 10.71 2.44
CA GLN A 205 14.99 11.69 2.59
C GLN A 205 15.91 11.71 1.35
N GLN A 206 15.31 11.97 0.18
CA GLN A 206 16.01 12.20 -1.10
C GLN A 206 17.04 11.10 -1.44
N GLY A 207 16.74 9.84 -1.15
CA GLY A 207 17.56 8.68 -1.52
C GLY A 207 18.40 8.10 -0.37
N SER A 208 18.68 8.86 0.69
CA SER A 208 19.44 8.34 1.84
C SER A 208 18.67 7.24 2.61
N GLU A 209 17.35 7.29 2.58
CA GLU A 209 16.45 6.27 3.14
C GLU A 209 16.62 4.92 2.46
N VAL A 210 17.03 4.87 1.19
CA VAL A 210 17.25 3.61 0.46
C VAL A 210 18.46 2.88 1.04
N LEU A 211 19.58 3.60 1.26
CA LEU A 211 20.80 3.04 1.86
C LEU A 211 20.59 2.70 3.34
N THR A 212 19.82 3.52 4.06
CA THR A 212 19.48 3.27 5.46
C THR A 212 18.60 2.02 5.59
N MET A 213 17.58 1.89 4.74
CA MET A 213 16.73 0.69 4.69
C MET A 213 17.55 -0.55 4.34
N TYR A 214 18.43 -0.46 3.34
CA TYR A 214 19.36 -1.53 2.98
C TYR A 214 20.18 -1.99 4.20
N ARG A 215 20.77 -1.07 4.95
CA ARG A 215 21.56 -1.41 6.15
C ARG A 215 20.69 -2.06 7.22
N LEU A 216 19.56 -1.45 7.58
CA LEU A 216 18.69 -1.97 8.65
C LEU A 216 18.16 -3.37 8.34
N VAL A 217 17.71 -3.60 7.11
CA VAL A 217 17.26 -4.93 6.68
C VAL A 217 18.43 -5.91 6.68
N GLY A 218 19.59 -5.50 6.17
CA GLY A 218 20.81 -6.32 6.16
C GLY A 218 21.23 -6.76 7.56
N ASP A 219 21.29 -5.82 8.50
CA ASP A 219 21.66 -6.06 9.90
C ASP A 219 20.68 -7.03 10.57
N LEU A 220 19.36 -6.85 10.37
CA LEU A 220 18.36 -7.78 10.89
C LEU A 220 18.52 -9.19 10.32
N LEU A 221 18.79 -9.30 9.02
CA LEU A 221 18.99 -10.60 8.37
C LEU A 221 20.29 -11.28 8.82
N VAL A 222 21.36 -10.52 9.08
CA VAL A 222 22.61 -11.05 9.65
C VAL A 222 22.39 -11.51 11.09
N GLN A 223 21.74 -10.69 11.92
CA GLN A 223 21.41 -11.05 13.31
C GLN A 223 20.51 -12.30 13.39
N GLY A 224 19.57 -12.43 12.45
CA GLY A 224 18.71 -13.61 12.32
C GLY A 224 19.39 -14.82 11.66
N GLY A 225 20.68 -14.75 11.33
CA GLY A 225 21.43 -15.83 10.69
C GLY A 225 21.00 -16.15 9.25
N ARG A 226 20.21 -15.29 8.62
CA ARG A 226 19.73 -15.42 7.23
C ARG A 226 20.78 -14.98 6.22
N LEU A 227 21.68 -14.07 6.64
CA LEU A 227 22.84 -13.61 5.88
C LEU A 227 24.12 -13.76 6.67
N LYS A 228 25.24 -13.94 5.96
CA LYS A 228 26.58 -13.88 6.56
C LYS A 228 27.07 -12.44 6.63
N SER A 229 26.73 -11.64 5.63
CA SER A 229 27.05 -10.22 5.57
C SER A 229 25.90 -9.43 4.96
N MET A 230 25.72 -8.18 5.41
CA MET A 230 24.79 -7.25 4.76
C MET A 230 25.18 -6.98 3.29
N TYR A 231 26.45 -7.15 2.92
CA TYR A 231 26.94 -6.96 1.55
C TYR A 231 26.56 -8.11 0.61
N ASP A 232 25.99 -9.20 1.13
CA ASP A 232 25.41 -10.27 0.31
C ASP A 232 24.05 -9.85 -0.29
N MET A 233 23.49 -8.72 0.15
CA MET A 233 22.24 -8.17 -0.32
C MET A 233 22.47 -7.19 -1.48
N SER A 234 21.45 -6.97 -2.31
CA SER A 234 21.49 -6.00 -3.41
C SER A 234 20.17 -5.28 -3.56
N ILE A 235 20.21 -4.01 -3.98
CA ILE A 235 19.03 -3.23 -4.34
C ILE A 235 18.67 -3.53 -5.80
N ARG A 236 17.40 -3.82 -6.05
CA ARG A 236 16.87 -4.13 -7.39
C ARG A 236 15.62 -3.33 -7.69
N LYS A 237 15.35 -3.16 -8.99
CA LYS A 237 14.15 -2.50 -9.54
C LYS A 237 13.95 -1.04 -9.12
N LEU A 238 14.93 -0.43 -8.46
CA LEU A 238 14.90 1.00 -8.15
C LEU A 238 14.94 1.80 -9.46
N ALA A 239 14.02 2.77 -9.59
CA ALA A 239 13.92 3.63 -10.77
C ALA A 239 15.18 4.49 -10.98
N THR A 240 15.47 4.85 -12.23
CA THR A 240 16.67 5.63 -12.59
C THR A 240 16.78 6.95 -11.84
N ALA A 241 15.67 7.71 -11.76
CA ALA A 241 15.65 8.99 -11.03
C ALA A 241 16.01 8.80 -9.54
N ARG A 242 15.52 7.73 -8.92
CA ARG A 242 15.85 7.40 -7.53
C ARG A 242 17.30 6.94 -7.37
N TRP A 243 17.88 6.30 -8.39
CA TRP A 243 19.33 6.04 -8.40
C TRP A 243 20.18 7.31 -8.50
N ASP A 244 19.71 8.36 -9.19
CA ASP A 244 20.42 9.64 -9.24
C ASP A 244 20.46 10.30 -7.85
N GLU A 245 19.36 10.26 -7.12
CA GLU A 245 19.26 10.73 -5.73
C GLU A 245 20.22 9.96 -4.80
N VAL A 246 20.17 8.62 -4.84
CA VAL A 246 21.07 7.77 -4.02
C VAL A 246 22.54 8.03 -4.32
N ARG A 247 22.89 8.30 -5.59
CA ARG A 247 24.28 8.55 -6.01
C ARG A 247 24.91 9.75 -5.32
N ALA A 248 24.13 10.74 -4.89
CA ALA A 248 24.64 11.88 -4.12
C ALA A 248 25.29 11.44 -2.78
N PHE A 249 24.80 10.34 -2.20
CA PHE A 249 25.26 9.81 -0.91
C PHE A 249 26.35 8.74 -1.02
N LEU A 250 26.66 8.28 -2.24
CA LEU A 250 27.70 7.28 -2.50
C LEU A 250 29.06 7.89 -2.83
N ARG A 251 29.14 9.20 -3.04
CA ARG A 251 30.40 9.89 -3.31
C ARG A 251 31.13 10.14 -1.99
N PRO A 252 32.45 9.88 -1.90
CA PRO A 252 33.23 10.32 -0.76
C PRO A 252 33.15 11.85 -0.67
N THR A 253 32.80 12.36 0.51
CA THR A 253 33.07 13.75 0.91
C THR A 253 34.57 13.95 1.12
#